data_AF-A0A7W0UME2-F1
#
_entry.id   AF-A0A7W0UME2-F1
#
_cell.length_a   1.000
_cell.length_b   1.000
_cell.length_c   1.000
_cell.angle_alpha   90.00
_cell.angle_beta   90.00
_cell.angle_gamma   90.00
#
_symmetry.space_group_name_H-M   'P 1'
#
loop_
_entity.id
_entity.type
_entity.pdbx_description
1 polymer ?
#
loop_
_entity_poly.entity_id
_entity_poly.type
_entity_poly.pdbx_seq_one_letter_code
_entity_poly.pdbx_strand_id
1 'polypeptide(L)'
;MRRIPVLAFLAISFAVAGTAGAQTSGPASWAAPQIKAVVDAGLMSPSTTDFRPDDPLTAGELATLLGALGLEVTVTDPYRLVTVRELDAQLVTAAGLRREARDLRLAAVAAGVAPKPWLGTETVARILGLRVNHLKDQEQLELPLSAPATRAEAAYSVARLLAIQESEANAARQTLEAFALPELTAWQQTVLARALRLVGSPYVWAGTSERPQQLNGQLLPGGFDCSGFVWRVYKLEPFVGAPSLGTMLKGRTTYAMSGEVPGSARIARELLQPGDVVFFGSRGPRSKPSEVGHMGIYVGSGWMVHSSDRGTTLTPMTGWYETRFAWGRSPLAEAGLSS
;
A
#
# COMPACT_ATOMS: atom_id res chain seq x y z
N MET A 1 -73.77 29.05 58.23
CA MET A 1 -73.15 27.72 58.06
C MET A 1 -73.78 27.02 56.85
N ARG A 2 -73.07 26.95 55.73
CA ARG A 2 -73.32 26.00 54.63
C ARG A 2 -72.03 25.95 53.79
N ARG A 3 -71.33 24.81 53.85
CA ARG A 3 -70.06 24.54 53.19
C ARG A 3 -70.34 24.18 51.73
N ILE A 4 -69.66 24.83 50.79
CA ILE A 4 -69.62 24.45 49.37
C ILE A 4 -68.34 23.61 49.18
N PRO A 5 -68.38 22.39 48.63
CA PRO A 5 -67.18 21.64 48.32
C PRO A 5 -66.66 22.07 46.93
N VAL A 6 -65.41 22.52 46.87
CA VAL A 6 -64.66 22.68 45.62
C VAL A 6 -64.09 21.32 45.25
N LEU A 7 -64.59 20.71 44.17
CA LEU A 7 -63.97 19.54 43.56
C LEU A 7 -62.68 19.97 42.84
N ALA A 8 -61.54 19.46 43.30
CA ALA A 8 -60.27 19.55 42.59
C ALA A 8 -60.22 18.49 41.49
N PHE A 9 -60.15 18.92 40.22
CA PHE A 9 -59.85 18.04 39.09
C PHE A 9 -58.34 17.80 39.04
N LEU A 10 -57.92 16.56 39.31
CA LEU A 10 -56.55 16.10 39.10
C LEU A 10 -56.39 15.75 37.60
N ALA A 11 -55.71 16.60 36.83
CA ALA A 11 -55.32 16.29 35.47
C ALA A 11 -54.10 15.36 35.48
N ILE A 12 -54.29 14.09 35.11
CA ILE A 12 -53.21 13.13 34.92
C ILE A 12 -52.59 13.40 33.56
N SER A 13 -51.43 14.06 33.54
CA SER A 13 -50.61 14.22 32.34
C SER A 13 -49.84 12.92 32.08
N PHE A 14 -50.22 12.19 31.04
CA PHE A 14 -49.40 11.10 30.50
C PHE A 14 -48.16 11.70 29.82
N ALA A 15 -47.03 11.71 30.52
CA ALA A 15 -45.73 11.92 29.90
C ALA A 15 -45.38 10.66 29.09
N VAL A 16 -45.54 10.72 27.78
CA VAL A 16 -44.94 9.73 26.87
C VAL A 16 -43.44 9.95 26.94
N ALA A 17 -42.75 9.10 27.70
CA ALA A 17 -41.31 9.00 27.66
C ALA A 17 -40.93 8.57 26.24
N GLY A 18 -40.50 9.52 25.42
CA GLY A 18 -39.83 9.23 24.16
C GLY A 18 -38.59 8.43 24.49
N THR A 19 -38.59 7.15 24.14
CA THR A 19 -37.38 6.35 24.11
C THR A 19 -36.50 6.96 23.03
N ALA A 20 -35.56 7.83 23.44
CA ALA A 20 -34.41 8.16 22.65
C ALA A 20 -33.78 6.82 22.26
N GLY A 21 -33.96 6.43 21.00
CA GLY A 21 -33.36 5.21 20.47
C GLY A 21 -31.87 5.34 20.71
N ALA A 22 -31.34 4.54 21.64
CA ALA A 22 -29.92 4.34 21.75
C ALA A 22 -29.48 3.85 20.36
N GLN A 23 -28.82 4.72 19.60
CA GLN A 23 -28.09 4.31 18.41
C GLN A 23 -27.12 3.25 18.88
N THR A 24 -27.43 2.00 18.54
CA THR A 24 -26.51 0.89 18.74
C THR A 24 -25.25 1.27 17.98
N SER A 25 -24.17 1.54 18.71
CA SER A 25 -22.85 1.80 18.14
C SER A 25 -22.52 0.65 17.19
N GLY A 26 -22.37 0.95 15.90
CA GLY A 26 -21.84 0.00 14.94
C GLY A 26 -20.48 -0.55 15.42
N PRO A 27 -19.97 -1.62 14.78
CA PRO A 27 -18.63 -2.10 15.09
C PRO A 27 -17.63 -0.94 15.05
N ALA A 28 -16.71 -0.90 16.01
CA ALA A 28 -15.70 0.15 16.07
C ALA A 28 -14.87 0.14 14.78
N SER A 29 -14.55 1.33 14.26
CA SER A 29 -13.71 1.47 13.08
C SER A 29 -12.38 0.75 13.27
N TRP A 30 -11.86 0.14 12.19
CA TRP A 30 -10.52 -0.47 12.18
C TRP A 30 -9.42 0.53 12.56
N ALA A 31 -9.64 1.83 12.31
CA ALA A 31 -8.73 2.92 12.61
C ALA A 31 -9.01 3.60 13.96
N ALA A 32 -9.78 2.99 14.86
CA ALA A 32 -10.20 3.63 16.12
C ALA A 32 -9.05 4.25 16.95
N PRO A 33 -7.88 3.61 17.12
CA PRO A 33 -6.75 4.24 17.82
C PRO A 33 -6.24 5.50 17.11
N GLN A 34 -6.17 5.48 15.78
CA GLN A 34 -5.69 6.60 14.97
C GLN A 34 -6.71 7.74 14.90
N ILE A 35 -8.00 7.40 14.83
CA ILE A 35 -9.11 8.37 14.96
C ILE A 35 -9.01 9.11 16.29
N LYS A 36 -8.79 8.38 17.40
CA LYS A 36 -8.57 9.02 18.70
C LYS A 36 -7.35 9.94 18.66
N ALA A 37 -6.23 9.49 18.11
CA ALA A 37 -5.00 10.28 18.06
C ALA A 37 -5.16 11.60 17.28
N VAL A 38 -5.83 11.58 16.12
CA VAL A 38 -6.05 12.81 15.33
C VAL A 38 -7.06 13.75 16.00
N VAL A 39 -8.10 13.22 16.66
CA VAL A 39 -9.08 14.02 17.41
C VAL A 39 -8.43 14.67 18.64
N ASP A 40 -7.62 13.92 19.40
CA ASP A 40 -6.87 14.46 20.55
C ASP A 40 -5.89 15.56 20.12
N ALA A 41 -5.37 15.50 18.88
CA ALA A 41 -4.55 16.54 18.27
C ALA A 41 -5.36 17.74 17.72
N GLY A 42 -6.70 17.74 17.87
CA GLY A 42 -7.57 18.79 17.37
C GLY A 42 -7.78 18.78 15.85
N LEU A 43 -7.54 17.63 15.19
CA LEU A 43 -7.62 17.47 13.74
C LEU A 43 -8.84 16.65 13.33
N MET A 44 -9.31 16.88 12.09
CA MET A 44 -10.31 16.10 11.35
C MET A 44 -11.74 16.04 11.90
N SER A 45 -11.96 16.07 13.22
CA SER A 45 -13.27 16.01 13.88
C SER A 45 -13.21 16.58 15.30
N PRO A 46 -14.28 17.21 15.82
CA PRO A 46 -14.34 17.68 17.20
C PRO A 46 -14.42 16.55 18.23
N SER A 47 -14.90 15.37 17.84
CA SER A 47 -15.00 14.20 18.72
C SER A 47 -14.82 12.89 17.95
N THR A 48 -14.49 11.81 18.66
CA THR A 48 -14.42 10.46 18.08
C THR A 48 -15.79 9.93 17.69
N THR A 49 -16.85 10.37 18.38
CA THR A 49 -18.24 9.96 18.09
C THR A 49 -18.73 10.56 16.78
N ASP A 50 -18.34 11.80 16.46
CA ASP A 50 -18.77 12.51 15.26
C ASP A 50 -17.87 12.26 14.03
N PHE A 51 -16.88 11.38 14.14
CA PHE A 51 -15.78 11.27 13.18
C PHE A 51 -16.20 10.79 11.78
N ARG A 52 -17.26 9.97 11.66
CA ARG A 52 -17.72 9.36 10.40
C ARG A 52 -16.59 8.68 9.60
N PRO A 53 -16.05 7.56 10.10
CA PRO A 53 -14.84 6.93 9.56
C PRO A 53 -14.98 6.41 8.12
N ASP A 54 -16.16 5.95 7.73
CA ASP A 54 -16.39 5.30 6.44
C ASP A 54 -16.75 6.30 5.31
N ASP A 55 -17.01 7.56 5.67
CA ASP A 55 -17.27 8.62 4.69
C ASP A 55 -16.01 8.85 3.82
N PRO A 56 -16.17 9.08 2.51
CA PRO A 56 -15.09 9.54 1.65
C PRO A 56 -14.51 10.88 2.14
N LEU A 57 -13.18 11.00 2.09
CA LEU A 57 -12.48 12.25 2.36
C LEU A 57 -12.72 13.25 1.22
N THR A 58 -13.13 14.45 1.58
CA THR A 58 -13.30 15.56 0.63
C THR A 58 -12.06 16.45 0.55
N ALA A 59 -11.92 17.18 -0.55
CA ALA A 59 -10.81 18.10 -0.77
C ALA A 59 -10.81 19.25 0.25
N GLY A 60 -11.97 19.74 0.67
CA GLY A 60 -12.10 20.78 1.69
C GLY A 60 -11.65 20.30 3.08
N GLU A 61 -12.00 19.07 3.46
CA GLU A 61 -11.53 18.45 4.71
C GLU A 61 -10.00 18.26 4.69
N LEU A 62 -9.45 17.77 3.58
CA LEU A 62 -8.01 17.61 3.43
C LEU A 62 -7.28 18.96 3.49
N ALA A 63 -7.79 20.01 2.84
CA ALA A 63 -7.18 21.33 2.92
C ALA A 63 -7.24 21.94 4.32
N THR A 64 -8.34 21.73 5.05
CA THR A 64 -8.45 22.16 6.45
C THR A 64 -7.40 21.45 7.32
N LEU A 65 -7.24 20.15 7.14
CA LEU A 65 -6.22 19.34 7.80
C LEU A 65 -4.80 19.83 7.46
N LEU A 66 -4.48 20.01 6.19
CA LEU A 66 -3.16 20.47 5.75
C LEU A 66 -2.86 21.90 6.25
N GLY A 67 -3.86 22.78 6.25
CA GLY A 67 -3.75 24.12 6.83
C GLY A 67 -3.44 24.10 8.33
N ALA A 68 -4.05 23.19 9.09
CA ALA A 68 -3.71 22.98 10.49
C ALA A 68 -2.28 22.43 10.70
N LEU A 69 -1.71 21.77 9.69
CA LEU A 69 -0.31 21.34 9.63
C LEU A 69 0.63 22.41 9.04
N GLY A 70 0.14 23.63 8.78
CA GLY A 70 0.93 24.75 8.25
C GLY A 70 1.15 24.72 6.74
N LEU A 71 0.36 23.96 5.99
CA LEU A 71 0.45 23.85 4.54
C LEU A 71 -0.75 24.50 3.87
N GLU A 72 -0.49 25.54 3.07
CA GLU A 72 -1.53 26.21 2.31
C GLU A 72 -1.88 25.41 1.05
N VAL A 73 -3.16 25.03 0.92
CA VAL A 73 -3.69 24.32 -0.25
C VAL A 73 -4.95 25.02 -0.74
N THR A 74 -4.89 25.51 -1.98
CA THR A 74 -6.06 26.08 -2.65
C THR A 74 -6.96 24.96 -3.18
N VAL A 75 -8.24 25.01 -2.82
CA VAL A 75 -9.25 24.04 -3.28
C VAL A 75 -10.33 24.74 -4.08
N THR A 76 -10.47 24.35 -5.34
CA THR A 76 -11.49 24.90 -6.25
C THR A 76 -12.87 24.30 -5.98
N ASP A 77 -12.93 22.99 -5.72
CA ASP A 77 -14.15 22.27 -5.38
C ASP A 77 -13.94 21.54 -4.04
N PRO A 78 -14.49 22.06 -2.92
CA PRO A 78 -14.30 21.48 -1.59
C PRO A 78 -14.99 20.14 -1.41
N TYR A 79 -15.99 19.81 -2.23
CA TYR A 79 -16.75 18.56 -2.12
C TYR A 79 -16.18 17.42 -2.98
N ARG A 80 -15.19 17.74 -3.83
CA ARG A 80 -14.49 16.74 -4.63
C ARG A 80 -13.87 15.69 -3.72
N LEU A 81 -14.09 14.42 -4.07
CA LEU A 81 -13.47 13.30 -3.35
C LEU A 81 -11.96 13.25 -3.62
N VAL A 82 -11.20 13.02 -2.56
CA VAL A 82 -9.76 12.83 -2.60
C VAL A 82 -9.48 11.35 -2.81
N THR A 83 -8.69 11.02 -3.83
CA THR A 83 -8.22 9.66 -4.04
C THR A 83 -7.08 9.30 -3.09
N VAL A 84 -6.91 8.02 -2.81
CA VAL A 84 -5.81 7.51 -1.97
C VAL A 84 -4.43 8.02 -2.43
N ARG A 85 -4.15 8.02 -3.74
CA ARG A 85 -2.88 8.58 -4.28
C ARG A 85 -2.71 10.09 -4.06
N GLU A 86 -3.81 10.84 -4.03
CA GLU A 86 -3.76 12.28 -3.78
C GLU A 86 -3.49 12.55 -2.29
N LEU A 87 -4.11 11.78 -1.40
CA LEU A 87 -3.80 11.79 0.02
C LEU A 87 -2.31 11.48 0.25
N ASP A 88 -1.80 10.39 -0.33
CA ASP A 88 -0.38 10.01 -0.25
C ASP A 88 0.54 11.15 -0.69
N ALA A 89 0.25 11.76 -1.85
CA ALA A 89 1.08 12.85 -2.39
C ALA A 89 1.12 14.09 -1.48
N GLN A 90 -0.01 14.44 -0.86
CA GLN A 90 -0.07 15.58 0.07
C GLN A 90 0.65 15.27 1.38
N LEU A 91 0.48 14.07 1.95
CA LEU A 91 1.14 13.71 3.21
C LEU A 91 2.65 13.49 3.04
N VAL A 92 3.11 12.98 1.89
CA VAL A 92 4.53 12.94 1.54
C VAL A 92 5.12 14.35 1.40
N THR A 93 4.33 15.30 0.89
CA THR A 93 4.72 16.72 0.86
C THR A 93 4.80 17.28 2.27
N ALA A 94 3.83 16.98 3.12
CA ALA A 94 3.80 17.38 4.53
C ALA A 94 4.98 16.81 5.33
N ALA A 95 5.42 15.59 5.01
CA ALA A 95 6.61 14.97 5.58
C ALA A 95 7.93 15.57 5.06
N GLY A 96 7.89 16.54 4.14
CA GLY A 96 9.08 17.17 3.58
C GLY A 96 9.90 16.25 2.65
N LEU A 97 9.26 15.25 2.03
CA LEU A 97 9.91 14.26 1.15
C LEU A 97 9.44 14.31 -0.31
N ARG A 98 8.86 15.45 -0.72
CA ARG A 98 8.37 15.65 -2.11
C ARG A 98 9.51 15.59 -3.13
N ARG A 99 10.69 16.11 -2.79
CA ARG A 99 11.85 16.12 -3.69
C ARG A 99 12.32 14.71 -3.97
N GLU A 100 12.49 13.92 -2.92
CA GLU A 100 12.94 12.54 -2.93
C GLU A 100 11.96 11.64 -3.69
N ALA A 101 10.66 11.81 -3.47
CA ALA A 101 9.62 11.15 -4.26
C ALA A 101 9.76 11.46 -5.76
N ARG A 102 9.94 12.74 -6.11
CA ARG A 102 10.13 13.15 -7.51
C ARG A 102 11.41 12.54 -8.09
N ASP A 103 12.51 12.63 -7.37
CA ASP A 103 13.82 12.20 -7.84
C ASP A 103 13.88 10.67 -8.02
N LEU A 104 13.24 9.88 -7.14
CA LEU A 104 13.04 8.43 -7.32
C LEU A 104 12.33 8.12 -8.63
N ARG A 105 11.22 8.82 -8.93
CA ARG A 105 10.49 8.62 -10.19
C ARG A 105 11.34 9.01 -11.39
N LEU A 106 12.10 10.10 -11.29
CA LEU A 106 12.97 10.57 -12.37
C LEU A 106 14.14 9.61 -12.62
N ALA A 107 14.68 8.95 -11.59
CA ALA A 107 15.69 7.90 -11.76
C ALA A 107 15.14 6.72 -12.60
N ALA A 108 13.90 6.31 -12.36
CA ALA A 108 13.26 5.28 -13.20
C ALA A 108 13.04 5.75 -14.66
N VAL A 109 12.65 7.02 -14.86
CA VAL A 109 12.52 7.62 -16.20
C VAL A 109 13.87 7.68 -16.93
N ALA A 110 14.93 8.10 -16.23
CA ALA A 110 16.28 8.20 -16.79
C ALA A 110 16.81 6.83 -17.22
N ALA A 111 16.41 5.75 -16.54
CA ALA A 111 16.74 4.37 -16.91
C ALA A 111 15.88 3.81 -18.07
N GLY A 112 15.09 4.64 -18.75
CA GLY A 112 14.26 4.23 -19.89
C GLY A 112 12.93 3.56 -19.53
N VAL A 113 12.56 3.55 -18.24
CA VAL A 113 11.26 3.02 -17.80
C VAL A 113 10.20 4.13 -17.86
N ALA A 114 8.96 3.79 -18.20
CA ALA A 114 7.81 4.71 -18.16
C ALA A 114 6.92 4.44 -16.92
N PRO A 115 7.34 4.84 -15.70
CA PRO A 115 6.58 4.57 -14.49
C PRO A 115 5.32 5.42 -14.41
N LYS A 116 4.38 5.01 -13.54
CA LYS A 116 3.21 5.82 -13.23
C LYS A 116 3.61 7.11 -12.49
N PRO A 117 2.83 8.20 -12.63
CA PRO A 117 3.16 9.49 -12.00
C PRO A 117 3.33 9.42 -10.47
N TRP A 118 2.65 8.49 -9.81
CA TRP A 118 2.65 8.32 -8.36
C TRP A 118 3.73 7.36 -7.83
N LEU A 119 4.59 6.78 -8.69
CA LEU A 119 5.62 5.81 -8.25
C LEU A 119 6.42 6.33 -7.04
N GLY A 120 6.87 7.58 -7.12
CA GLY A 120 7.60 8.26 -6.06
C GLY A 120 6.81 8.40 -4.77
N THR A 121 5.66 9.08 -4.84
CA THR A 121 4.85 9.37 -3.65
C THR A 121 4.29 8.12 -3.00
N GLU A 122 3.93 7.09 -3.77
CA GLU A 122 3.51 5.79 -3.23
C GLU A 122 4.66 5.13 -2.48
N THR A 123 5.85 5.05 -3.08
CA THR A 123 7.02 4.42 -2.45
C THR A 123 7.39 5.12 -1.15
N VAL A 124 7.41 6.47 -1.14
CA VAL A 124 7.70 7.24 0.07
C VAL A 124 6.61 7.03 1.13
N ALA A 125 5.33 7.05 0.75
CA ALA A 125 4.23 6.80 1.68
C ALA A 125 4.34 5.42 2.35
N ARG A 126 4.75 4.38 1.61
CA ARG A 126 5.01 3.04 2.16
C ARG A 126 6.24 2.97 3.05
N ILE A 127 7.32 3.66 2.71
CA ILE A 127 8.53 3.75 3.55
C ILE A 127 8.23 4.41 4.89
N LEU A 128 7.43 5.48 4.90
CA LEU A 128 7.00 6.18 6.11
C LEU A 128 5.89 5.46 6.89
N GLY A 129 5.33 4.38 6.33
CA GLY A 129 4.21 3.64 6.93
C GLY A 129 2.89 4.42 6.94
N LEU A 130 2.73 5.41 6.05
CA LEU A 130 1.50 6.21 5.95
C LEU A 130 0.31 5.39 5.45
N ARG A 131 0.57 4.24 4.82
CA ARG A 131 -0.46 3.36 4.27
C ARG A 131 -0.46 2.02 4.97
N VAL A 132 -1.64 1.59 5.39
CA VAL A 132 -1.88 0.24 5.90
C VAL A 132 -2.08 -0.73 4.72
N ASN A 133 -1.77 -1.99 4.95
CA ASN A 133 -2.40 -3.10 4.24
C ASN A 133 -3.13 -3.92 5.31
N HIS A 134 -4.43 -4.09 5.15
CA HIS A 134 -5.29 -4.87 6.01
C HIS A 134 -4.83 -6.33 6.09
N LEU A 135 -5.14 -6.94 7.22
CA LEU A 135 -4.89 -8.35 7.46
C LEU A 135 -5.76 -9.22 6.54
N LYS A 136 -5.38 -10.50 6.41
CA LYS A 136 -6.00 -11.45 5.49
C LYS A 136 -7.53 -11.60 5.64
N ASP A 137 -8.07 -11.42 6.84
CA ASP A 137 -9.50 -11.48 7.14
C ASP A 137 -10.24 -10.14 6.94
N GLN A 138 -9.51 -9.11 6.50
CA GLN A 138 -9.98 -7.74 6.30
C GLN A 138 -9.66 -7.21 4.89
N GLU A 139 -9.23 -8.07 3.96
CA GLU A 139 -8.79 -7.68 2.61
C GLU A 139 -9.89 -6.98 1.79
N GLN A 140 -11.17 -7.13 2.16
CA GLN A 140 -12.29 -6.38 1.59
C GLN A 140 -12.22 -4.86 1.82
N LEU A 141 -11.43 -4.41 2.80
CA LEU A 141 -11.24 -2.99 3.11
C LEU A 141 -10.18 -2.33 2.21
N GLU A 142 -9.40 -3.12 1.48
CA GLU A 142 -8.32 -2.60 0.64
C GLU A 142 -8.82 -1.69 -0.48
N LEU A 143 -8.13 -0.55 -0.64
CA LEU A 143 -8.46 0.45 -1.65
C LEU A 143 -7.36 0.54 -2.71
N PRO A 144 -7.71 0.49 -4.02
CA PRO A 144 -6.75 0.84 -5.06
C PRO A 144 -6.44 2.34 -4.99
N LEU A 145 -5.26 2.74 -5.47
CA LEU A 145 -4.80 4.14 -5.45
C LEU A 145 -5.76 5.17 -6.07
N SER A 146 -6.61 4.74 -7.01
CA SER A 146 -7.59 5.61 -7.68
C SER A 146 -8.93 5.70 -6.95
N ALA A 147 -9.18 4.87 -5.93
CA ALA A 147 -10.40 4.96 -5.16
C ALA A 147 -10.39 6.21 -4.25
N PRO A 148 -11.57 6.76 -3.93
CA PRO A 148 -11.70 7.74 -2.85
C PRO A 148 -11.10 7.18 -1.56
N ALA A 149 -10.22 7.94 -0.90
CA ALA A 149 -9.78 7.63 0.45
C ALA A 149 -10.95 7.83 1.41
N THR A 150 -11.08 6.97 2.43
CA THR A 150 -12.03 7.20 3.52
C THR A 150 -11.43 8.14 4.56
N ARG A 151 -12.27 8.69 5.43
CA ARG A 151 -11.80 9.43 6.61
C ARG A 151 -10.99 8.55 7.56
N ALA A 152 -11.25 7.24 7.64
CA ALA A 152 -10.43 6.29 8.40
C ALA A 152 -9.01 6.14 7.84
N GLU A 153 -8.85 6.02 6.52
CA GLU A 153 -7.54 5.99 5.86
C GLU A 153 -6.74 7.28 6.13
N ALA A 154 -7.42 8.42 6.04
CA ALA A 154 -6.82 9.71 6.36
C ALA A 154 -6.42 9.80 7.84
N ALA A 155 -7.27 9.35 8.77
CA ALA A 155 -6.95 9.30 10.20
C ALA A 155 -5.70 8.45 10.46
N TYR A 156 -5.63 7.26 9.85
CA TYR A 156 -4.47 6.38 9.97
C TYR A 156 -3.19 7.07 9.49
N SER A 157 -3.24 7.60 8.27
CA SER A 157 -2.09 8.23 7.62
C SER A 157 -1.60 9.47 8.38
N VAL A 158 -2.52 10.29 8.88
CA VAL A 158 -2.20 11.50 9.65
C VAL A 158 -1.68 11.17 11.04
N ALA A 159 -2.29 10.22 11.75
CA ALA A 159 -1.78 9.76 13.04
C ALA A 159 -0.35 9.23 12.89
N ARG A 160 -0.07 8.50 11.80
CA ARG A 160 1.30 8.09 11.48
C ARG A 160 2.19 9.30 11.25
N LEU A 161 1.79 10.25 10.40
CA LEU A 161 2.55 11.45 10.09
C LEU A 161 2.96 12.24 11.35
N LEU A 162 2.02 12.45 12.27
CA LEU A 162 2.27 13.15 13.54
C LEU A 162 3.29 12.42 14.45
N ALA A 163 3.40 11.10 14.30
CA ALA A 163 4.33 10.29 15.06
C ALA A 163 5.68 10.07 14.34
N ILE A 164 5.92 10.65 13.17
CA ILE A 164 7.22 10.55 12.48
C ILE A 164 8.22 11.47 13.19
N GLN A 165 9.31 10.89 13.66
CA GLN A 165 10.42 11.65 14.24
C GLN A 165 11.34 12.16 13.14
N GLU A 166 12.06 13.25 13.41
CA GLU A 166 13.02 13.82 12.45
C GLU A 166 14.09 12.80 12.03
N SER A 167 14.58 11.98 12.96
CA SER A 167 15.54 10.91 12.67
C SER A 167 15.00 9.86 11.69
N GLU A 168 13.71 9.55 11.78
CA GLU A 168 13.06 8.61 10.87
C GLU A 168 12.86 9.22 9.49
N ALA A 169 12.40 10.47 9.40
CA ALA A 169 12.31 11.20 8.13
C ALA A 169 13.68 11.31 7.44
N ASN A 170 14.75 11.56 8.21
CA ASN A 170 16.12 11.61 7.71
C ASN A 170 16.61 10.24 7.23
N ALA A 171 16.27 9.14 7.93
CA ALA A 171 16.61 7.79 7.49
C ALA A 171 15.86 7.41 6.19
N ALA A 172 14.59 7.80 6.07
CA ALA A 172 13.82 7.63 4.84
C ALA A 172 14.46 8.42 3.68
N ARG A 173 14.86 9.68 3.92
CA ARG A 173 15.57 10.51 2.93
C ARG A 173 16.85 9.84 2.43
N GLN A 174 17.73 9.43 3.33
CA GLN A 174 19.00 8.76 2.96
C GLN A 174 18.75 7.47 2.16
N THR A 175 17.74 6.70 2.54
CA THR A 175 17.33 5.50 1.80
C THR A 175 16.93 5.87 0.37
N LEU A 176 16.04 6.86 0.22
CA LEU A 176 15.53 7.30 -1.09
C LEU A 176 16.62 7.91 -1.98
N GLU A 177 17.55 8.66 -1.41
CA GLU A 177 18.69 9.25 -2.13
C GLU A 177 19.66 8.18 -2.66
N ALA A 178 19.72 7.02 -2.00
CA ALA A 178 20.50 5.88 -2.49
C ALA A 178 19.81 5.11 -3.62
N PHE A 179 18.56 5.42 -3.96
CA PHE A 179 17.87 4.77 -5.07
C PHE A 179 18.42 5.26 -6.42
N ALA A 180 18.97 4.33 -7.19
CA ALA A 180 19.35 4.54 -8.58
C ALA A 180 19.10 3.25 -9.36
N LEU A 181 18.70 3.36 -10.62
CA LEU A 181 18.67 2.23 -11.53
C LEU A 181 19.92 2.28 -12.43
N PRO A 182 20.56 1.14 -12.71
CA PRO A 182 21.66 1.09 -13.67
C PRO A 182 21.14 1.31 -15.10
N GLU A 183 22.05 1.37 -16.08
CA GLU A 183 21.64 1.23 -17.48
C GLU A 183 20.94 -0.12 -17.68
N LEU A 184 19.77 -0.08 -18.32
CA LEU A 184 18.91 -1.24 -18.52
C LEU A 184 18.90 -1.64 -19.99
N THR A 185 18.98 -2.94 -20.26
CA THR A 185 18.68 -3.49 -21.59
C THR A 185 17.21 -3.27 -21.96
N ALA A 186 16.87 -3.39 -23.24
CA ALA A 186 15.50 -3.20 -23.71
C ALA A 186 14.50 -4.16 -23.01
N TRP A 187 14.92 -5.40 -22.75
CA TRP A 187 14.09 -6.37 -22.06
C TRP A 187 13.97 -6.10 -20.56
N GLN A 188 15.04 -5.64 -19.91
CA GLN A 188 14.97 -5.19 -18.52
C GLN A 188 14.02 -4.01 -18.38
N GLN A 189 14.10 -3.01 -19.26
CA GLN A 189 13.15 -1.88 -19.30
C GLN A 189 11.71 -2.37 -19.44
N THR A 190 11.46 -3.33 -20.34
CA THR A 190 10.12 -3.88 -20.61
C THR A 190 9.55 -4.60 -19.38
N VAL A 191 10.33 -5.47 -18.75
CA VAL A 191 9.92 -6.20 -17.54
C VAL A 191 9.70 -5.24 -16.38
N LEU A 192 10.63 -4.33 -16.14
CA LEU A 192 10.54 -3.37 -15.04
C LEU A 192 9.42 -2.36 -15.25
N ALA A 193 9.12 -1.94 -16.48
CA ALA A 193 7.95 -1.11 -16.78
C ALA A 193 6.65 -1.81 -16.37
N ARG A 194 6.53 -3.11 -16.65
CA ARG A 194 5.37 -3.91 -16.23
C ARG A 194 5.28 -4.05 -14.72
N ALA A 195 6.41 -4.32 -14.06
CA ALA A 195 6.48 -4.46 -12.60
C ALA A 195 6.15 -3.15 -11.87
N LEU A 196 6.81 -2.04 -12.24
CA LEU A 196 6.64 -0.74 -11.60
C LEU A 196 5.26 -0.11 -11.87
N ARG A 197 4.56 -0.52 -12.94
CA ARG A 197 3.18 -0.11 -13.19
C ARG A 197 2.20 -0.59 -12.10
N LEU A 198 2.52 -1.68 -11.41
CA LEU A 198 1.69 -2.29 -10.36
C LEU A 198 2.00 -1.73 -8.97
N VAL A 199 2.97 -0.82 -8.84
CA VAL A 199 3.25 -0.15 -7.56
C VAL A 199 2.02 0.63 -7.10
N GLY A 200 1.63 0.40 -5.84
CA GLY A 200 0.42 0.90 -5.22
C GLY A 200 -0.75 -0.09 -5.17
N SER A 201 -0.63 -1.25 -5.81
CA SER A 201 -1.63 -2.31 -5.66
C SER A 201 -1.63 -2.90 -4.25
N PRO A 202 -2.81 -3.17 -3.65
CA PRO A 202 -2.90 -3.90 -2.39
C PRO A 202 -2.24 -5.28 -2.42
N TYR A 203 -1.84 -5.74 -1.25
CA TYR A 203 -1.58 -7.15 -1.04
C TYR A 203 -2.89 -7.88 -0.75
N VAL A 204 -3.13 -8.93 -1.53
CA VAL A 204 -4.29 -9.79 -1.40
C VAL A 204 -3.80 -11.23 -1.51
N TRP A 205 -4.08 -12.05 -0.50
CA TRP A 205 -3.69 -13.46 -0.46
C TRP A 205 -4.28 -14.21 -1.66
N ALA A 206 -3.44 -15.00 -2.35
CA ALA A 206 -3.76 -15.67 -3.62
C ALA A 206 -4.03 -14.71 -4.81
N GLY A 207 -4.00 -13.39 -4.61
CA GLY A 207 -4.27 -12.38 -5.63
C GLY A 207 -3.26 -12.39 -6.77
N THR A 208 -3.75 -12.18 -8.00
CA THR A 208 -2.96 -12.22 -9.24
C THR A 208 -3.33 -11.13 -10.25
N SER A 209 -4.17 -10.17 -9.88
CA SER A 209 -4.74 -9.18 -10.79
C SER A 209 -4.95 -7.84 -10.11
N GLU A 210 -4.71 -6.75 -10.84
CA GLU A 210 -5.03 -5.38 -10.45
C GLU A 210 -6.54 -5.07 -10.44
N ARG A 211 -7.37 -5.99 -10.94
CA ARG A 211 -8.84 -5.90 -10.98
C ARG A 211 -9.47 -6.73 -9.86
N PRO A 212 -10.71 -6.45 -9.43
CA PRO A 212 -11.42 -7.29 -8.47
C PRO A 212 -11.43 -8.78 -8.87
N GLN A 213 -11.33 -9.67 -7.87
CA GLN A 213 -11.14 -11.11 -8.08
C GLN A 213 -12.06 -11.90 -7.14
N GLN A 214 -12.60 -13.02 -7.61
CA GLN A 214 -13.26 -13.98 -6.75
C GLN A 214 -12.20 -14.93 -6.16
N LEU A 215 -11.93 -14.83 -4.86
CA LEU A 215 -10.91 -15.61 -4.16
C LEU A 215 -11.52 -16.20 -2.89
N ASN A 216 -11.32 -17.50 -2.64
CA ASN A 216 -11.82 -18.19 -1.46
C ASN A 216 -13.32 -17.97 -1.15
N GLY A 217 -14.14 -17.81 -2.20
CA GLY A 217 -15.59 -17.56 -2.06
C GLY A 217 -15.98 -16.11 -1.78
N GLN A 218 -15.02 -15.17 -1.77
CA GLN A 218 -15.26 -13.73 -1.57
C GLN A 218 -14.87 -12.92 -2.80
N LEU A 219 -15.60 -11.85 -3.07
CA LEU A 219 -15.19 -10.83 -4.04
C LEU A 219 -14.24 -9.88 -3.33
N LEU A 220 -12.95 -9.96 -3.68
CA LEU A 220 -11.90 -9.11 -3.12
C LEU A 220 -11.52 -8.01 -4.12
N PRO A 221 -11.00 -6.87 -3.64
CA PRO A 221 -10.43 -5.84 -4.49
C PRO A 221 -9.24 -6.39 -5.31
N GLY A 222 -8.79 -5.61 -6.28
CA GLY A 222 -7.58 -5.92 -7.04
C GLY A 222 -6.35 -5.88 -6.14
N GLY A 223 -5.42 -6.79 -6.37
CA GLY A 223 -4.21 -6.93 -5.57
C GLY A 223 -3.48 -8.25 -5.83
N PHE A 224 -2.32 -8.36 -5.19
CA PHE A 224 -1.37 -9.45 -5.43
C PHE A 224 -0.81 -10.02 -4.13
N ASP A 225 -0.66 -11.34 -4.03
CA ASP A 225 0.33 -11.88 -3.10
C ASP A 225 1.74 -11.76 -3.72
N CYS A 226 2.79 -12.04 -2.95
CA CYS A 226 4.18 -11.90 -3.42
C CYS A 226 4.47 -12.69 -4.71
N SER A 227 4.00 -13.94 -4.76
CA SER A 227 4.15 -14.83 -5.90
C SER A 227 3.23 -14.47 -7.07
N GLY A 228 2.03 -13.95 -6.79
CA GLY A 228 1.03 -13.56 -7.76
C GLY A 228 1.40 -12.27 -8.46
N PHE A 229 2.11 -11.38 -7.77
CA PHE A 229 2.76 -10.21 -8.36
C PHE A 229 3.80 -10.64 -9.42
N VAL A 230 4.74 -11.53 -9.05
CA VAL A 230 5.75 -12.04 -10.01
C VAL A 230 5.08 -12.78 -11.17
N TRP A 231 4.03 -13.56 -10.88
CA TRP A 231 3.25 -14.27 -11.89
C TRP A 231 2.53 -13.30 -12.85
N ARG A 232 1.96 -12.20 -12.33
CA ARG A 232 1.34 -11.15 -13.15
C ARG A 232 2.34 -10.49 -14.09
N VAL A 233 3.57 -10.24 -13.62
CA VAL A 233 4.62 -9.60 -14.42
C VAL A 233 5.12 -10.52 -15.52
N TYR A 234 5.54 -11.75 -15.19
CA TYR A 234 6.21 -12.62 -16.17
C TYR A 234 5.26 -13.49 -16.99
N LYS A 235 4.15 -13.95 -16.41
CA LYS A 235 3.42 -15.11 -16.95
C LYS A 235 2.02 -14.80 -17.47
N LEU A 236 1.24 -14.00 -16.74
CA LEU A 236 -0.19 -13.82 -17.07
C LEU A 236 -0.46 -12.98 -18.32
N GLU A 237 0.52 -12.22 -18.78
CA GLU A 237 0.40 -11.40 -19.99
C GLU A 237 1.60 -11.69 -20.91
N PRO A 238 1.38 -12.03 -22.19
CA PRO A 238 2.47 -12.26 -23.14
C PRO A 238 3.39 -11.04 -23.27
N PHE A 239 4.66 -11.28 -23.60
CA PHE A 239 5.58 -10.24 -24.05
C PHE A 239 5.64 -10.27 -25.57
N VAL A 240 5.27 -9.15 -26.20
CA VAL A 240 5.40 -8.99 -27.66
C VAL A 240 6.87 -9.10 -28.02
N GLY A 241 7.22 -10.05 -28.90
CA GLY A 241 8.61 -10.31 -29.29
C GLY A 241 9.37 -11.30 -28.38
N ALA A 242 8.80 -11.74 -27.25
CA ALA A 242 9.39 -12.75 -26.37
C ALA A 242 8.32 -13.67 -25.74
N PRO A 243 7.53 -14.42 -26.53
CA PRO A 243 6.46 -15.26 -26.00
C PRO A 243 6.96 -16.38 -25.07
N SER A 244 8.22 -16.83 -25.23
CA SER A 244 8.84 -17.83 -24.36
C SER A 244 9.11 -17.34 -22.94
N LEU A 245 9.24 -16.02 -22.71
CA LEU A 245 9.55 -15.48 -21.38
C LEU A 245 8.50 -15.89 -20.33
N GLY A 246 7.22 -15.92 -20.73
CA GLY A 246 6.12 -16.34 -19.83
C GLY A 246 6.08 -17.82 -19.50
N THR A 247 6.86 -18.66 -20.20
CA THR A 247 6.92 -20.11 -19.93
C THR A 247 8.03 -20.49 -18.95
N MET A 248 8.94 -19.56 -18.63
CA MET A 248 10.05 -19.79 -17.71
C MET A 248 9.55 -20.10 -16.30
N LEU A 249 8.54 -19.38 -15.81
CA LEU A 249 7.92 -19.65 -14.50
C LEU A 249 6.80 -20.67 -14.65
N LYS A 250 6.94 -21.88 -14.11
CA LYS A 250 5.92 -22.94 -14.26
C LYS A 250 4.91 -22.92 -13.11
N GLY A 251 5.40 -22.94 -11.88
CA GLY A 251 4.65 -22.97 -10.64
C GLY A 251 3.98 -21.64 -10.31
N ARG A 252 3.07 -21.69 -9.33
CA ARG A 252 2.33 -20.53 -8.83
C ARG A 252 2.85 -20.01 -7.49
N THR A 253 3.42 -20.86 -6.65
CA THR A 253 3.84 -20.51 -5.29
C THR A 253 5.33 -20.17 -5.21
N THR A 254 5.74 -19.54 -4.11
CA THR A 254 7.15 -19.24 -3.80
C THR A 254 8.04 -20.48 -3.81
N TYR A 255 7.62 -21.54 -3.13
CA TYR A 255 8.39 -22.77 -3.07
C TYR A 255 8.49 -23.47 -4.42
N ALA A 256 7.44 -23.43 -5.25
CA ALA A 256 7.45 -24.07 -6.56
C ALA A 256 8.38 -23.33 -7.53
N MET A 257 8.20 -22.01 -7.67
CA MET A 257 9.02 -21.20 -8.57
C MET A 257 10.50 -21.15 -8.16
N SER A 258 10.80 -21.15 -6.86
CA SER A 258 12.18 -21.21 -6.37
C SER A 258 12.82 -22.59 -6.56
N GLY A 259 12.03 -23.66 -6.55
CA GLY A 259 12.47 -25.05 -6.77
C GLY A 259 12.72 -25.41 -8.23
N GLU A 260 12.23 -24.62 -9.18
CA GLU A 260 12.48 -24.80 -10.62
C GLU A 260 13.93 -24.50 -11.02
N VAL A 261 14.68 -23.80 -10.17
CA VAL A 261 16.06 -23.38 -10.44
C VAL A 261 17.04 -24.39 -9.85
N PRO A 262 17.84 -25.09 -10.67
CA PRO A 262 18.87 -25.97 -10.16
C PRO A 262 19.92 -25.19 -9.38
N GLY A 263 20.57 -25.84 -8.40
CA GLY A 263 21.54 -25.19 -7.52
C GLY A 263 22.65 -24.44 -8.26
N SER A 264 23.11 -24.96 -9.40
CA SER A 264 24.14 -24.35 -10.24
C SER A 264 23.71 -23.08 -10.99
N ALA A 265 22.41 -22.82 -11.11
CA ALA A 265 21.84 -21.64 -11.77
C ALA A 265 21.30 -20.60 -10.77
N ARG A 266 21.46 -20.84 -9.46
CA ARG A 266 21.05 -19.90 -8.42
C ARG A 266 21.97 -18.70 -8.40
N ILE A 267 21.39 -17.50 -8.45
CA ILE A 267 22.14 -16.24 -8.52
C ILE A 267 22.43 -15.74 -7.10
N ALA A 268 23.70 -15.46 -6.81
CA ALA A 268 24.10 -14.82 -5.56
C ALA A 268 23.69 -13.34 -5.54
N ARG A 269 23.55 -12.73 -4.37
CA ARG A 269 22.97 -11.38 -4.21
C ARG A 269 23.76 -10.33 -4.99
N GLU A 270 25.08 -10.43 -4.96
CA GLU A 270 26.05 -9.56 -5.60
C GLU A 270 26.08 -9.71 -7.14
N LEU A 271 25.49 -10.78 -7.68
CA LEU A 271 25.40 -11.04 -9.12
C LEU A 271 24.02 -10.71 -9.71
N LEU A 272 23.07 -10.28 -8.88
CA LEU A 272 21.71 -9.96 -9.32
C LEU A 272 21.71 -8.88 -10.40
N GLN A 273 20.92 -9.12 -11.44
CA GLN A 273 20.67 -8.18 -12.52
C GLN A 273 19.22 -7.69 -12.49
N PRO A 274 18.94 -6.44 -12.91
CA PRO A 274 17.58 -5.94 -13.05
C PRO A 274 16.68 -6.94 -13.81
N GLY A 275 15.50 -7.23 -13.27
CA GLY A 275 14.60 -8.25 -13.82
C GLY A 275 14.91 -9.68 -13.38
N ASP A 276 15.79 -9.89 -12.40
CA ASP A 276 15.89 -11.17 -11.72
C ASP A 276 14.77 -11.33 -10.68
N VAL A 277 14.23 -12.54 -10.55
CA VAL A 277 13.34 -12.91 -9.44
C VAL A 277 14.18 -13.26 -8.24
N VAL A 278 13.92 -12.61 -7.11
CA VAL A 278 14.63 -12.83 -5.84
C VAL A 278 13.75 -13.63 -4.88
N PHE A 279 14.35 -14.60 -4.21
CA PHE A 279 13.66 -15.50 -3.27
C PHE A 279 14.20 -15.31 -1.86
N PHE A 280 13.28 -15.34 -0.89
CA PHE A 280 13.63 -15.21 0.54
C PHE A 280 13.10 -16.39 1.34
N GLY A 281 13.99 -16.98 2.14
CA GLY A 281 13.70 -18.17 2.92
C GLY A 281 14.19 -18.08 4.36
N SER A 282 13.59 -18.90 5.22
CA SER A 282 13.82 -18.85 6.68
C SER A 282 15.29 -19.09 7.08
N ARG A 283 16.10 -19.72 6.21
CA ARG A 283 17.53 -20.00 6.46
C ARG A 283 18.48 -19.27 5.50
N GLY A 284 18.00 -18.19 4.87
CA GLY A 284 18.80 -17.41 3.91
C GLY A 284 19.35 -18.30 2.79
N PRO A 285 20.64 -18.20 2.42
CA PRO A 285 21.23 -19.00 1.35
C PRO A 285 21.16 -20.53 1.55
N ARG A 286 20.98 -20.99 2.80
CA ARG A 286 20.84 -22.42 3.15
C ARG A 286 19.41 -22.94 3.09
N SER A 287 18.46 -22.11 2.65
CA SER A 287 17.06 -22.49 2.54
C SER A 287 16.88 -23.60 1.50
N LYS A 288 15.94 -24.51 1.76
CA LYS A 288 15.37 -25.40 0.75
C LYS A 288 14.23 -24.66 0.04
N PRO A 289 13.82 -25.05 -1.18
CA PRO A 289 12.66 -24.45 -1.84
C PRO A 289 11.40 -24.42 -0.96
N SER A 290 11.13 -25.48 -0.19
CA SER A 290 10.02 -25.56 0.77
C SER A 290 10.05 -24.52 1.89
N GLU A 291 11.18 -23.85 2.12
CA GLU A 291 11.38 -22.83 3.15
C GLU A 291 11.36 -21.41 2.59
N VAL A 292 11.15 -21.26 1.27
CA VAL A 292 11.01 -19.97 0.60
C VAL A 292 9.58 -19.47 0.79
N GLY A 293 9.44 -18.41 1.60
CA GLY A 293 8.15 -17.83 1.97
C GLY A 293 7.83 -16.51 1.28
N HIS A 294 8.80 -15.88 0.63
CA HIS A 294 8.60 -14.57 -0.02
C HIS A 294 9.42 -14.44 -1.30
N MET A 295 8.97 -13.58 -2.22
CA MET A 295 9.70 -13.25 -3.44
C MET A 295 9.42 -11.83 -3.93
N GLY A 296 10.25 -11.35 -4.85
CA GLY A 296 10.08 -10.08 -5.54
C GLY A 296 10.87 -10.06 -6.84
N ILE A 297 10.91 -8.90 -7.49
CA ILE A 297 11.69 -8.65 -8.71
C ILE A 297 12.76 -7.62 -8.37
N TYR A 298 14.02 -7.98 -8.56
CA TYR A 298 15.14 -7.07 -8.38
C TYR A 298 15.11 -5.99 -9.45
N VAL A 299 15.21 -4.72 -9.04
CA VAL A 299 15.18 -3.58 -9.97
C VAL A 299 16.58 -3.01 -10.24
N GLY A 300 17.55 -3.30 -9.37
CA GLY A 300 18.91 -2.76 -9.45
C GLY A 300 19.34 -2.13 -8.12
N SER A 301 20.64 -1.94 -7.95
CA SER A 301 21.25 -1.19 -6.82
C SER A 301 20.78 -1.61 -5.42
N GLY A 302 20.51 -2.90 -5.19
CA GLY A 302 20.04 -3.40 -3.91
C GLY A 302 18.54 -3.19 -3.65
N TRP A 303 17.76 -2.76 -4.64
CA TRP A 303 16.31 -2.56 -4.52
C TRP A 303 15.51 -3.64 -5.24
N MET A 304 14.30 -3.88 -4.76
CA MET A 304 13.32 -4.74 -5.42
C MET A 304 11.93 -4.12 -5.39
N VAL A 305 11.08 -4.57 -6.31
CA VAL A 305 9.62 -4.40 -6.24
C VAL A 305 8.98 -5.72 -5.87
N HIS A 306 8.05 -5.71 -4.92
CA HIS A 306 7.36 -6.90 -4.44
C HIS A 306 6.02 -6.52 -3.83
N SER A 307 5.14 -7.51 -3.61
CA SER A 307 3.92 -7.34 -2.81
C SER A 307 4.08 -8.00 -1.44
N SER A 308 3.90 -7.26 -0.35
CA SER A 308 3.90 -7.78 1.04
C SER A 308 2.79 -7.13 1.89
N ASP A 309 2.86 -7.26 3.20
CA ASP A 309 2.12 -6.49 4.20
C ASP A 309 2.12 -4.95 4.03
N ARG A 310 2.88 -4.40 3.08
CA ARG A 310 2.84 -2.98 2.67
C ARG A 310 2.30 -2.79 1.26
N GLY A 311 1.54 -3.75 0.74
CA GLY A 311 1.12 -3.78 -0.66
C GLY A 311 2.28 -3.98 -1.63
N THR A 312 2.03 -3.66 -2.89
CA THR A 312 3.03 -3.72 -3.97
C THR A 312 3.83 -2.43 -4.03
N THR A 313 5.11 -2.46 -3.64
CA THR A 313 5.94 -1.25 -3.57
C THR A 313 7.42 -1.54 -3.81
N LEU A 314 8.21 -0.47 -3.96
CA LEU A 314 9.67 -0.51 -4.02
C LEU A 314 10.24 -0.54 -2.61
N THR A 315 11.24 -1.40 -2.37
CA THR A 315 11.92 -1.47 -1.09
C THR A 315 13.41 -1.79 -1.25
N PRO A 316 14.30 -1.21 -0.43
CA PRO A 316 15.68 -1.65 -0.35
C PRO A 316 15.72 -3.06 0.26
N MET A 317 16.61 -3.91 -0.24
CA MET A 317 16.80 -5.27 0.26
C MET A 317 17.64 -5.31 1.55
N THR A 318 17.34 -4.47 2.52
CA THR A 318 18.04 -4.42 3.81
C THR A 318 17.29 -5.18 4.91
N GLY A 319 17.93 -5.38 6.07
CA GLY A 319 17.28 -5.97 7.25
C GLY A 319 16.80 -7.41 7.03
N TRP A 320 15.48 -7.64 7.06
CA TRP A 320 14.93 -8.97 6.83
C TRP A 320 15.26 -9.50 5.43
N TYR A 321 15.15 -8.66 4.39
CA TYR A 321 15.43 -9.09 3.02
C TYR A 321 16.90 -9.46 2.82
N GLU A 322 17.79 -8.73 3.48
CA GLU A 322 19.21 -9.03 3.49
C GLU A 322 19.51 -10.39 4.15
N THR A 323 19.02 -10.61 5.36
CA THR A 323 19.31 -11.81 6.14
C THR A 323 18.59 -13.05 5.64
N ARG A 324 17.46 -12.88 4.94
CA ARG A 324 16.64 -13.98 4.41
C ARG A 324 16.81 -14.21 2.93
N PHE A 325 17.62 -13.42 2.22
CA PHE A 325 17.93 -13.67 0.82
C PHE A 325 18.43 -15.10 0.64
N ALA A 326 17.75 -15.86 -0.22
CA ALA A 326 18.07 -17.25 -0.48
C ALA A 326 18.89 -17.37 -1.78
N TRP A 327 18.30 -16.98 -2.90
CA TRP A 327 18.96 -16.89 -4.21
C TRP A 327 18.10 -16.07 -5.19
N GLY A 328 18.71 -15.69 -6.30
CA GLY A 328 18.03 -15.14 -7.47
C GLY A 328 17.84 -16.17 -8.59
N ARG A 329 17.02 -15.79 -9.56
CA ARG A 329 16.76 -16.48 -10.83
C ARG A 329 16.62 -15.44 -11.93
N SER A 330 17.13 -15.71 -13.12
CA SER A 330 17.00 -14.80 -14.25
C SER A 330 16.10 -15.37 -15.36
N PRO A 331 14.77 -15.12 -15.34
CA PRO A 331 13.89 -15.52 -16.44
C PRO A 331 14.32 -14.93 -17.79
N LEU A 332 14.91 -13.73 -17.81
CA LEU A 332 15.44 -13.13 -19.03
C LEU A 332 16.60 -13.94 -19.60
N ALA A 333 17.56 -14.37 -18.77
CA ALA A 333 18.65 -15.22 -19.24
C ALA A 333 18.17 -16.60 -19.68
N GLU A 334 17.24 -17.21 -18.95
CA GLU A 334 16.61 -18.49 -19.31
C GLU A 334 15.88 -18.43 -20.66
N ALA A 335 15.33 -17.25 -21.00
CA ALA A 335 14.68 -16.99 -22.28
C ALA A 335 15.63 -16.53 -23.40
N GLY A 336 16.93 -16.35 -23.14
CA GLY A 336 17.91 -15.85 -24.10
C GLY A 336 17.83 -14.34 -24.37
N LEU A 337 17.41 -13.54 -23.38
CA LEU A 337 17.11 -12.11 -23.50
C LEU A 337 18.02 -11.22 -22.62
N SER A 338 19.25 -11.67 -22.37
CA SER A 338 20.21 -10.99 -21.48
C SER A 338 20.90 -9.76 -22.09
N SER A 339 20.72 -9.50 -23.38
CA SER A 339 21.35 -8.40 -24.14
C SER A 339 20.39 -7.24 -24.39
#